data_AF-A0A1C6B721-F1
#
_entry.id   AF-A0A1C6B721-F1
#
_cell.length_a   1.000
_cell.length_b   1.000
_cell.length_c   1.000
_cell.angle_alpha   90.00
_cell.angle_beta   90.00
_cell.angle_gamma   90.00
#
_symmetry.space_group_name_H-M   'P 1'
#
loop_
_entity.id
_entity.type
_entity.pdbx_description
1 polymer ?
#
loop_
_entity_poly.entity_id
_entity_poly.type
_entity_poly.pdbx_seq_one_letter_code
_entity_poly.pdbx_strand_id
1 'polypeptide(L)'
;MAEYHVGSGLFGIYCGTLNKPTKDGYITWKNKTDCTDEALCAVRDFLKTETDSKKLSRHSYEWTTTDGKTVRLILEIEEGLKDGKGD
;
A
#
# COMPACT_ATOMS: atom_id res chain seq x y z
N MET A 1 9.92 20.73 5.17
CA MET A 1 10.11 19.33 4.75
C MET A 1 9.28 19.15 3.50
N ALA A 2 9.84 18.64 2.39
CA ALA A 2 9.04 18.42 1.18
C ALA A 2 8.09 17.24 1.45
N GLU A 3 6.81 17.41 1.15
CA GLU A 3 5.81 16.36 1.32
C GLU A 3 6.10 15.23 0.34
N TYR A 4 6.13 14.00 0.86
CA TYR A 4 6.42 12.80 0.09
C TYR A 4 5.10 12.16 -0.31
N HIS A 5 4.93 11.90 -1.60
CA HIS A 5 3.68 11.41 -2.15
C HIS A 5 3.88 10.02 -2.76
N VAL A 6 2.88 9.18 -2.61
CA VAL A 6 2.75 7.89 -3.30
C VAL A 6 1.55 7.98 -4.21
N GLY A 7 1.72 7.62 -5.48
CA GLY A 7 0.67 7.66 -6.49
C GLY A 7 0.64 6.39 -7.32
N SER A 8 -0.56 5.91 -7.65
CA SER A 8 -0.76 4.82 -8.61
C SER A 8 -0.93 5.41 -10.02
N GLY A 9 -0.14 4.94 -10.97
CA GLY A 9 -0.27 5.26 -12.39
C GLY A 9 -0.46 4.00 -13.23
N LEU A 10 -0.65 4.20 -14.54
CA LEU A 10 -0.98 3.12 -15.48
C LEU A 10 0.04 1.97 -15.50
N PHE A 11 1.30 2.22 -15.15
CA PHE A 11 2.38 1.23 -15.21
C PHE A 11 3.01 0.90 -13.84
N GLY A 12 2.35 1.25 -12.73
CA GLY A 12 2.83 0.91 -11.40
C GLY A 12 2.55 1.97 -10.34
N ILE A 13 3.10 1.73 -9.15
CA ILE A 13 3.06 2.66 -8.03
C ILE A 13 4.37 3.44 -8.05
N TYR A 14 4.28 4.75 -7.86
CA TYR A 14 5.42 5.66 -7.86
C TYR A 14 5.47 6.45 -6.58
N CYS A 15 6.67 6.81 -6.17
CA CYS A 15 6.91 7.62 -5.00
C CYS A 15 7.83 8.80 -5.35
N GLY A 16 7.69 9.92 -4.63
CA GLY A 16 8.50 11.10 -4.89
C GLY A 16 7.95 12.39 -4.29
N THR A 17 8.59 13.50 -4.66
CA THR A 17 8.12 14.85 -4.32
C THR A 17 7.45 15.50 -5.52
N LEU A 18 6.50 16.40 -5.26
CA LEU A 18 5.77 17.15 -6.28
C LEU A 18 6.37 18.55 -6.48
N ASN A 19 6.26 19.07 -7.70
CA ASN A 19 6.57 20.47 -7.99
C ASN A 19 5.49 21.40 -7.44
N LYS A 20 5.79 22.69 -7.37
CA LYS A 20 4.75 23.70 -7.13
C LYS A 20 3.73 23.64 -8.28
N PRO A 21 2.42 23.82 -7.99
CA PRO A 21 1.40 23.88 -9.03
C PRO A 21 1.74 24.95 -10.08
N THR A 22 1.51 24.64 -11.35
CA THR A 22 1.58 25.66 -12.40
C THR A 22 0.42 26.66 -12.25
N LYS A 23 0.47 27.78 -12.98
CA LYS A 23 -0.64 28.76 -12.98
C LYS A 23 -1.98 28.13 -13.38
N ASP A 24 -1.93 27.07 -14.17
CA ASP A 24 -3.09 26.31 -14.66
C ASP A 24 -3.51 25.17 -13.71
N GLY A 25 -2.90 25.08 -12.51
CA GLY A 25 -3.26 24.14 -11.45
C GLY A 25 -2.68 22.72 -11.60
N TYR A 26 -1.94 22.44 -12.68
CA TYR A 26 -1.31 21.13 -12.87
C TYR A 26 -0.10 20.96 -11.96
N ILE A 27 0.02 19.78 -11.35
CA ILE A 27 1.13 19.40 -10.49
C ILE A 27 1.89 18.25 -11.16
N THR A 28 3.19 18.42 -11.34
CA THR A 28 4.08 17.41 -11.93
C THR A 28 5.01 16.82 -10.87
N TRP A 29 5.44 15.58 -11.10
CA TRP A 29 6.46 14.96 -10.26
C TRP A 29 7.80 15.64 -10.44
N LYS A 30 8.51 15.90 -9.34
CA LYS A 30 9.87 16.43 -9.34
C LYS A 30 10.91 15.32 -9.35
N ASN A 31 10.76 14.35 -8.44
CA ASN A 31 11.67 13.22 -8.28
C ASN A 31 10.85 11.92 -8.26
N LYS A 32 10.27 11.56 -9.41
CA LYS A 32 9.46 10.34 -9.54
C LYS A 32 10.39 9.13 -9.57
N THR A 33 10.21 8.21 -8.64
CA THR A 33 10.85 6.90 -8.65
C THR A 33 9.79 5.81 -8.59
N ASP A 34 10.12 4.63 -9.09
CA ASP A 34 9.26 3.47 -8.90
C ASP A 34 9.19 3.14 -7.41
N CYS A 35 7.97 2.89 -6.92
CA CYS A 35 7.77 2.41 -5.58
C CYS A 35 8.19 0.93 -5.60
N THR A 36 9.38 0.66 -5.08
CA THR A 36 10.02 -0.65 -5.17
C THR A 36 9.25 -1.71 -4.37
N ASP A 37 9.57 -2.98 -4.60
CA ASP A 37 9.05 -4.13 -3.83
C ASP A 37 9.21 -3.94 -2.30
N GLU A 38 10.19 -3.15 -1.88
CA GLU A 38 10.41 -2.78 -0.48
C GLU A 38 9.24 -1.99 0.12
N ALA A 39 8.65 -1.06 -0.63
CA ALA A 39 7.50 -0.30 -0.17
C ALA A 39 6.24 -1.18 -0.08
N LEU A 40 6.06 -2.10 -1.03
CA LEU A 40 5.01 -3.11 -0.96
C LEU A 40 5.20 -4.04 0.24
N CYS A 41 6.43 -4.46 0.53
CA CYS A 41 6.77 -5.23 1.73
C CYS A 41 6.48 -4.44 3.02
N ALA A 42 6.82 -3.16 3.08
CA ALA A 42 6.53 -2.31 4.22
C ALA A 42 5.02 -2.17 4.48
N VAL A 43 4.22 -1.98 3.42
CA VAL A 43 2.75 -1.95 3.52
C VAL A 43 2.22 -3.30 4.03
N ARG A 44 2.71 -4.43 3.47
CA ARG A 44 2.35 -5.77 3.94
C ARG A 44 2.66 -5.94 5.43
N ASP A 45 3.87 -5.59 5.86
CA ASP A 45 4.32 -5.82 7.23
C ASP A 45 3.55 -4.94 8.23
N PHE A 46 3.20 -3.71 7.85
CA PHE A 46 2.30 -2.85 8.62
C PHE A 46 0.92 -3.48 8.77
N LEU A 47 0.30 -3.90 7.65
CA LEU A 47 -1.04 -4.48 7.67
C LEU A 47 -1.09 -5.81 8.44
N LYS A 48 -0.02 -6.62 8.35
CA LYS A 48 0.15 -7.82 9.18
C LYS A 48 0.20 -7.47 10.66
N THR A 49 1.02 -6.49 11.04
CA THR A 49 1.16 -6.04 12.43
C THR A 49 -0.17 -5.54 13.00
N GLU A 50 -0.94 -4.76 12.23
CA GLU A 50 -2.28 -4.33 12.63
C GLU A 50 -3.25 -5.51 12.83
N THR A 51 -3.19 -6.49 11.94
CA THR A 51 -4.07 -7.67 11.96
C THR A 51 -3.73 -8.57 13.15
N ASP A 52 -2.43 -8.83 13.40
CA ASP A 52 -1.91 -9.54 14.57
C ASP A 52 -2.31 -8.83 15.87
N SER A 53 -2.15 -7.50 15.93
CA SER A 53 -2.52 -6.69 17.11
C SER A 53 -4.01 -6.79 17.43
N LYS A 54 -4.86 -6.97 16.42
CA LYS A 54 -6.32 -7.12 16.58
C LYS A 54 -6.74 -8.58 16.79
N LYS A 55 -5.78 -9.53 16.77
CA LYS A 55 -6.01 -10.98 16.83
C LYS A 55 -7.01 -11.47 15.79
N LEU A 56 -6.98 -10.87 14.59
CA LEU A 56 -7.83 -11.25 13.48
C LEU A 56 -7.04 -12.19 12.57
N SER A 57 -7.66 -13.26 12.08
CA SER A 57 -7.08 -14.11 11.03
C SER A 57 -7.29 -13.52 9.64
N ARG A 58 -8.23 -12.58 9.51
CA ARG A 58 -8.63 -11.97 8.26
C ARG A 58 -9.05 -10.51 8.46
N HIS A 59 -8.56 -9.65 7.59
CA HIS A 59 -8.97 -8.25 7.53
C HIS A 59 -9.27 -7.87 6.08
N SER A 60 -10.27 -7.01 5.85
CA SER A 60 -10.58 -6.57 4.49
C SER A 60 -10.94 -5.11 4.44
N TYR A 61 -10.42 -4.44 3.41
CA TYR A 61 -10.78 -3.08 3.04
C TYR A 61 -11.63 -3.14 1.78
N GLU A 62 -12.65 -2.31 1.73
CA GLU A 62 -13.58 -2.26 0.60
C GLU A 62 -13.75 -0.81 0.16
N TRP A 63 -13.63 -0.59 -1.15
CA TRP A 63 -13.81 0.72 -1.76
C TRP A 63 -14.74 0.58 -2.95
N THR A 64 -15.65 1.54 -3.08
CA THR A 64 -16.45 1.69 -4.30
C THR A 64 -15.74 2.67 -5.22
N THR A 65 -15.41 2.22 -6.42
CA THR A 65 -14.76 3.04 -7.44
C THR A 65 -15.77 3.95 -8.12
N THR A 66 -15.29 5.02 -8.76
CA THR A 66 -16.13 5.99 -9.47
C THR A 66 -16.89 5.40 -10.66
N ASP A 67 -16.45 4.27 -11.21
CA ASP A 67 -17.18 3.49 -12.23
C ASP A 67 -18.20 2.51 -11.63
N GLY A 68 -18.48 2.61 -10.32
CA GLY A 68 -19.51 1.84 -9.62
C GLY A 68 -19.13 0.41 -9.26
N LYS A 69 -17.86 0.01 -9.46
CA LYS A 69 -17.36 -1.30 -9.07
C LYS A 69 -16.94 -1.29 -7.60
N THR A 70 -17.01 -2.46 -6.96
CA THR A 70 -16.49 -2.65 -5.61
C THR A 70 -15.14 -3.34 -5.71
N VAL A 71 -14.11 -2.72 -5.14
CA VAL A 71 -12.77 -3.29 -5.00
C VAL A 71 -12.58 -3.67 -3.54
N ARG A 72 -12.21 -4.92 -3.29
CA ARG A 72 -11.92 -5.41 -1.95
C ARG A 72 -10.47 -5.89 -1.87
N LEU A 73 -9.70 -5.32 -0.94
CA LEU A 73 -8.40 -5.84 -0.53
C LEU A 73 -8.62 -6.77 0.66
N ILE A 74 -8.30 -8.06 0.50
CA ILE A 74 -8.45 -9.06 1.56
C ILE A 74 -7.05 -9.46 2.01
N LEU A 75 -6.80 -9.30 3.31
CA LEU A 75 -5.65 -9.87 3.99
C LEU A 75 -6.09 -11.11 4.73
N GLU A 76 -5.45 -12.22 4.43
CA GLU A 76 -5.63 -13.49 5.10
C GLU A 76 -4.28 -13.94 5.61
N ILE A 77 -4.18 -14.21 6.91
CA ILE A 77 -2.95 -14.64 7.57
C ILE A 77 -3.16 -16.09 7.97
N GLU A 78 -2.41 -16.98 7.34
CA GLU A 78 -2.35 -18.38 7.72
C GLU A 78 -1.15 -18.62 8.63
N GLU A 79 -1.38 -19.23 9.79
CA GLU A 79 -0.28 -19.75 10.60
C GLU A 79 0.28 -20.97 9.89
N GLY A 80 1.49 -20.84 9.35
CA GLY A 80 2.23 -22.00 8.85
C GLY A 80 2.37 -23.02 9.98
N LEU A 81 1.96 -24.26 9.74
CA LEU A 81 2.15 -25.39 10.65
C LEU A 81 3.60 -25.35 11.15
N LYS A 82 3.80 -25.02 12.42
CA LYS A 82 5.09 -25.22 13.09
C LYS A 82 5.32 -26.72 13.09
N ASP A 83 6.19 -27.19 12.18
CA ASP A 83 6.66 -28.55 12.21
C ASP A 83 7.26 -28.79 13.60
N GLY A 84 6.59 -29.67 14.35
CA GLY A 84 6.90 -29.94 15.73
C GLY A 84 8.28 -30.55 15.86
N LYS A 85 9.23 -29.76 16.34
CA LYS A 85 10.47 -30.23 16.96
C LYS A 85 10.71 -29.30 18.16
N GLY A 86 10.31 -29.63 19.38
CA GLY A 86 10.43 -30.94 20.03
C GLY A 86 11.88 -31.09 20.48
N ASP A 87 12.26 -30.33 21.52
CA ASP A 87 13.40 -30.59 22.40
C ASP A 87 12.97 -30.26 23.84
#